data_AF-A0A7J4SS44-F1
#
_entry.id   AF-A0A7J4SS44-F1
#
_cell.length_a   1.000
_cell.length_b   1.000
_cell.length_c   1.000
_cell.angle_alpha   90.00
_cell.angle_beta   90.00
_cell.angle_gamma   90.00
#
_symmetry.space_group_name_H-M   'P 1'
#
loop_
_entity.id
_entity.type
_entity.pdbx_description
1 polymer ?
#
loop_
_entity_poly.entity_id
_entity_poly.type
_entity_poly.pdbx_seq_one_letter_code
_entity_poly.pdbx_strand_id
1 'polypeptide(L)'
;MGVPLYEVCYGIQPASGISQFTALFTHWVTLSFIAILMAVGFDVFLYFLNHFLGRQSAIAEFKYDLNEKFITFALVLLTFWLVQSICALNPQFLVANANPAMAVGSGTNIFQVALEYCLMVRNLALEAYKLLLPINTSIMKNYTIIWNQRPAGFGVVNQPLSGVSHILFITSTVSSPLILAILSMGTLYLLTRYILLTMLPFIYPIGVLLRCIAVTRKFGGMLMALAIGLTIGLPMMFTFNALLLGGYLDPAMGGLVANLQADSPVYVTPSTTATATPTPPPVRPLGNTYGQQIVDSLPELGPQGAPVTTEQANAITSSSPIKLEPGTVVGVFMWLIFPIVQIIVTLFIAAILFPTLDFLLLVTFIKELSRFLGDEVDISKLTQLI
;
A
#
# COMPACT_ATOMS: atom_id res chain seq x y z
N MET A 1 -14.21 -2.49 -5.94
CA MET A 1 -14.02 -3.86 -6.50
C MET A 1 -12.87 -4.52 -5.77
N GLY A 2 -13.15 -5.19 -4.65
CA GLY A 2 -12.17 -6.01 -3.95
C GLY A 2 -12.07 -7.35 -4.67
N VAL A 3 -10.97 -7.61 -5.36
CA VAL A 3 -10.62 -8.99 -5.74
C VAL A 3 -10.21 -9.66 -4.44
N PRO A 4 -10.84 -10.77 -4.06
CA PRO A 4 -10.65 -11.27 -2.72
C PRO A 4 -9.31 -12.01 -2.64
N LEU A 5 -8.40 -11.50 -1.81
CA LEU A 5 -7.04 -12.02 -1.61
C LEU A 5 -6.99 -13.46 -1.04
N TYR A 6 -8.14 -14.05 -0.69
CA TYR A 6 -8.21 -15.47 -0.34
C TYR A 6 -7.76 -16.38 -1.50
N GLU A 7 -7.84 -15.89 -2.75
CA GLU A 7 -7.52 -16.66 -3.95
C GLU A 7 -6.06 -17.11 -4.01
N VAL A 8 -5.14 -16.32 -3.44
CA VAL A 8 -3.70 -16.64 -3.44
C VAL A 8 -3.38 -17.78 -2.45
N CYS A 9 -4.07 -17.79 -1.31
CA CYS A 9 -3.76 -18.71 -0.21
C CYS A 9 -4.51 -20.04 -0.30
N TYR A 10 -5.79 -20.00 -0.67
CA TYR A 10 -6.66 -21.17 -0.63
C TYR A 10 -7.07 -21.66 -2.02
N GLY A 11 -6.56 -21.02 -3.08
CA GLY A 11 -7.10 -21.16 -4.43
C GLY A 11 -8.50 -20.55 -4.50
N ILE A 12 -8.93 -20.19 -5.71
CA ILE A 12 -10.30 -19.71 -5.93
C ILE A 12 -11.26 -20.81 -5.44
N GLN A 13 -12.05 -20.56 -4.40
CA GLN A 13 -13.33 -21.26 -4.30
C GLN A 13 -14.12 -20.80 -5.53
N PRO A 14 -14.35 -21.67 -6.52
CA PRO A 14 -15.00 -21.26 -7.74
C PRO A 14 -16.34 -20.65 -7.34
N ALA A 15 -16.50 -19.34 -7.60
CA ALA A 15 -17.83 -18.75 -7.60
C ALA A 15 -18.69 -19.66 -8.48
N SER A 16 -19.79 -20.16 -7.93
CA SER A 16 -20.64 -21.18 -8.56
C SER A 16 -21.04 -20.72 -9.96
N GLY A 17 -20.33 -21.20 -10.99
CA GLY A 17 -20.51 -20.76 -12.38
C GLY A 17 -19.24 -20.59 -13.22
N ILE A 18 -18.04 -20.54 -12.63
CA ILE A 18 -16.80 -20.51 -13.42
C ILE A 18 -16.45 -21.94 -13.88
N SER A 19 -16.21 -22.11 -15.18
CA SER A 19 -15.90 -23.41 -15.81
C SER A 19 -14.73 -24.11 -15.10
N GLN A 20 -14.83 -25.43 -14.90
CA GLN A 20 -13.80 -26.26 -14.27
C GLN A 20 -12.41 -26.11 -14.91
N PHE A 21 -12.36 -25.70 -16.18
CA PHE A 21 -11.13 -25.39 -16.90
C PHE A 21 -10.39 -24.18 -16.30
N THR A 22 -11.11 -23.14 -15.86
CA THR A 22 -10.50 -21.97 -15.21
C THR A 22 -9.93 -22.34 -13.83
N ALA A 23 -10.62 -23.23 -13.10
CA ALA A 23 -10.13 -23.72 -11.81
C ALA A 23 -8.80 -24.49 -11.95
N LEU A 24 -8.61 -25.25 -13.03
CA LEU A 24 -7.35 -25.95 -13.34
C LEU A 24 -6.16 -25.00 -13.52
N PHE A 25 -6.35 -23.88 -14.23
CA PHE A 25 -5.30 -22.85 -14.41
C PHE A 25 -5.11 -21.95 -13.20
N THR A 26 -6.04 -21.98 -12.25
CA THR A 26 -5.94 -21.18 -11.02
C THR A 26 -4.95 -21.79 -10.05
N HIS A 27 -4.87 -23.12 -9.99
CA HIS A 27 -3.94 -23.81 -9.10
C HIS A 27 -2.57 -23.94 -9.75
N TRP A 28 -1.71 -22.96 -9.47
CA TRP A 28 -0.30 -22.93 -9.86
C TRP A 28 0.46 -24.24 -9.53
N VAL A 29 0.05 -24.91 -8.46
CA VAL A 29 0.55 -26.22 -8.03
C VAL A 29 0.26 -27.27 -9.11
N THR A 30 -0.98 -27.34 -9.59
CA THR A 30 -1.40 -28.28 -10.63
C THR A 30 -0.65 -28.01 -11.93
N LEU A 31 -0.48 -26.74 -12.31
CA LEU A 31 0.33 -26.37 -13.49
C LEU A 31 1.78 -26.82 -13.34
N SER A 32 2.36 -26.69 -12.14
CA SER A 32 3.72 -27.15 -11.85
C SER A 32 3.84 -28.67 -11.94
N PHE A 33 2.86 -29.42 -11.43
CA PHE A 33 2.81 -30.88 -11.55
C PHE A 33 2.66 -31.34 -13.00
N ILE A 34 1.80 -30.68 -13.79
CA ILE A 34 1.64 -30.97 -15.21
C ILE A 34 2.95 -30.70 -15.95
N ALA A 35 3.65 -29.59 -15.66
CA ALA A 35 4.96 -29.29 -16.25
C ALA A 35 6.00 -30.38 -15.95
N ILE A 36 6.06 -30.86 -14.69
CA ILE A 36 6.96 -31.96 -14.32
C ILE A 36 6.57 -33.26 -15.04
N LEU A 37 5.28 -33.61 -15.07
CA LEU A 37 4.80 -34.82 -15.76
C LEU A 37 5.12 -34.79 -17.25
N MET A 38 4.89 -33.66 -17.93
CA MET A 38 5.25 -33.49 -19.34
C MET A 38 6.75 -33.65 -19.55
N ALA A 39 7.57 -33.06 -18.67
CA ALA A 39 9.02 -33.20 -18.75
C ALA A 39 9.48 -34.64 -18.52
N VAL A 40 8.94 -35.35 -17.53
CA VAL A 40 9.27 -36.76 -17.29
C VAL A 40 8.83 -37.64 -18.46
N GLY A 41 7.63 -37.41 -19.01
CA GLY A 41 7.14 -38.11 -20.19
C GLY A 41 8.05 -37.92 -21.41
N PHE A 42 8.58 -36.71 -21.60
CA PHE A 42 9.53 -36.41 -22.66
C PHE A 42 10.86 -37.19 -22.50
N ASP A 43 11.41 -37.29 -21.29
CA ASP A 43 12.63 -38.09 -21.07
C ASP A 43 12.39 -39.58 -21.25
N VAL A 44 11.24 -40.10 -20.80
CA VAL A 44 10.87 -41.50 -21.00
C VAL A 44 10.80 -41.80 -22.51
N PHE A 45 10.23 -40.88 -23.29
CA PHE A 45 10.23 -40.99 -24.75
C PHE A 45 11.64 -40.99 -25.35
N LEU A 46 12.52 -40.08 -24.91
CA LEU A 46 13.93 -40.06 -25.33
C LEU A 46 14.69 -41.32 -24.92
N TYR A 47 14.38 -41.89 -23.75
CA TYR A 47 14.96 -43.15 -23.29
C TYR A 47 14.60 -44.30 -24.24
N PHE A 48 13.32 -44.44 -24.60
CA PHE A 48 12.89 -45.46 -25.57
C PHE A 48 13.52 -45.27 -26.95
N LEU A 49 13.64 -44.02 -27.40
CA LEU A 49 14.29 -43.70 -28.67
C LEU A 49 15.78 -44.08 -28.65
N ASN A 50 16.50 -43.74 -27.58
CA ASN A 50 17.91 -44.07 -27.42
C ASN A 50 18.16 -45.58 -27.25
N HIS A 51 17.25 -46.27 -26.57
CA HIS A 51 17.27 -47.72 -26.47
C HIS A 51 17.11 -48.37 -27.84
N PHE A 52 16.18 -47.88 -28.66
CA PHE A 52 15.98 -48.35 -30.03
C PHE A 52 17.22 -48.10 -30.93
N LEU A 53 17.94 -46.99 -30.69
CA LEU A 53 19.17 -46.64 -31.41
C LEU A 53 20.43 -47.36 -30.90
N GLY A 54 20.33 -48.18 -29.84
CA GLY A 54 21.47 -48.95 -29.30
C GLY A 54 22.56 -48.12 -28.63
N ARG A 55 22.30 -46.87 -28.23
CA ARG A 55 23.28 -45.98 -27.59
C ARG A 55 23.30 -46.20 -26.07
N GLN A 56 24.29 -46.96 -25.57
CA GLN A 56 24.39 -47.26 -24.13
C GLN A 56 24.75 -46.05 -23.25
N SER A 57 25.42 -45.03 -23.79
CA SER A 57 25.79 -43.82 -23.02
C SER A 57 24.56 -43.03 -22.52
N ALA A 58 23.50 -43.00 -23.33
CA ALA A 58 22.26 -42.28 -23.00
C ALA A 58 21.51 -42.89 -21.78
N ILE A 59 21.73 -44.18 -21.48
CA ILE A 59 21.10 -44.84 -20.32
C ILE A 59 21.72 -44.32 -19.01
N ALA A 60 23.01 -43.98 -19.01
CA ALA A 60 23.66 -43.40 -17.85
C ALA A 60 23.13 -41.97 -17.60
N GLU A 61 23.06 -41.14 -18.65
CA GLU A 61 22.54 -39.78 -18.61
C GLU A 61 21.10 -39.71 -18.08
N PHE A 62 20.25 -40.66 -18.50
CA PHE A 62 18.86 -40.73 -18.03
C PHE A 62 18.73 -40.85 -16.50
N LYS A 63 19.63 -41.57 -15.83
CA LYS A 63 19.60 -41.69 -14.35
C LYS A 63 19.89 -40.35 -13.66
N TYR A 64 20.76 -39.54 -14.26
CA TYR A 64 21.07 -38.21 -13.76
C TYR A 64 19.89 -37.26 -13.93
N ASP A 65 19.30 -37.25 -15.12
CA ASP A 65 18.15 -36.40 -15.43
C ASP A 65 16.92 -36.75 -14.55
N LEU A 66 16.68 -38.04 -14.31
CA LEU A 66 15.59 -38.49 -13.43
C LEU A 66 15.79 -38.01 -11.98
N ASN A 67 17.00 -38.13 -11.43
CA ASN A 67 17.29 -37.71 -10.06
C ASN A 67 17.08 -36.19 -9.90
N GLU A 68 17.37 -35.42 -10.93
CA GLU A 68 17.19 -33.98 -10.88
C GLU A 68 15.72 -33.55 -10.98
N LYS A 69 14.92 -34.24 -11.79
CA LYS A 69 13.47 -34.02 -11.83
C LYS A 69 12.83 -34.38 -10.49
N PHE A 70 13.37 -35.39 -9.80
CA PHE A 70 12.98 -35.69 -8.43
C PHE A 70 13.31 -34.56 -7.45
N ILE A 71 14.51 -33.96 -7.55
CA ILE A 71 14.87 -32.77 -6.74
C ILE A 71 13.93 -31.60 -7.06
N THR A 72 13.63 -31.36 -8.33
CA THR A 72 12.71 -30.29 -8.76
C THR A 72 11.30 -30.52 -8.21
N PHE A 73 10.82 -31.77 -8.20
CA PHE A 73 9.56 -32.15 -7.56
C PHE A 73 9.57 -31.88 -6.05
N ALA A 74 10.65 -32.26 -5.35
CA ALA A 74 10.80 -31.97 -3.92
C ALA A 74 10.81 -30.46 -3.63
N LEU A 75 11.47 -29.65 -4.48
CA LEU A 75 11.44 -28.18 -4.39
C LEU A 75 10.04 -27.60 -4.61
N VAL A 76 9.24 -28.16 -5.53
CA VAL A 76 7.85 -27.73 -5.71
C VAL A 76 7.01 -28.01 -4.48
N LEU A 77 7.16 -29.19 -3.86
CA LEU A 77 6.49 -29.51 -2.61
C LEU A 77 6.93 -28.61 -1.45
N LEU A 78 8.23 -28.32 -1.35
CA LEU A 78 8.77 -27.41 -0.34
C LEU A 78 8.18 -26.00 -0.50
N THR A 79 8.15 -25.47 -1.72
CA THR A 79 7.55 -24.16 -2.01
C THR A 79 6.07 -24.14 -1.67
N PHE A 80 5.32 -25.19 -2.02
CA PHE A 80 3.92 -25.33 -1.65
C PHE A 80 3.73 -25.28 -0.13
N TRP A 81 4.51 -26.06 0.61
CA TRP A 81 4.47 -26.07 2.07
C TRP A 81 4.79 -24.70 2.67
N LEU A 82 5.79 -24.00 2.12
CA LEU A 82 6.21 -22.68 2.58
C LEU A 82 5.10 -21.62 2.34
N VAL A 83 4.52 -21.59 1.13
CA VAL A 83 3.42 -20.67 0.81
C VAL A 83 2.20 -20.94 1.70
N GLN A 84 1.85 -22.21 1.92
CA GLN A 84 0.76 -22.58 2.83
C GLN A 84 1.04 -22.17 4.28
N SER A 85 2.28 -22.30 4.74
CA SER A 85 2.69 -21.90 6.09
C SER A 85 2.55 -20.39 6.30
N ILE A 86 2.90 -19.57 5.30
CA ILE A 86 2.75 -18.12 5.34
C ILE A 86 1.29 -17.69 5.31
N CYS A 87 0.48 -18.39 4.52
CA CYS A 87 -0.96 -18.16 4.46
C CYS A 87 -1.68 -18.52 5.76
N ALA A 88 -1.22 -19.55 6.47
CA ALA A 88 -1.76 -19.95 7.76
C ALA A 88 -1.31 -19.03 8.91
N LEU A 89 -0.26 -18.23 8.71
CA LEU A 89 0.25 -17.33 9.74
C LEU A 89 -0.67 -16.12 9.88
N ASN A 90 -1.43 -16.09 10.97
CA ASN A 90 -2.25 -14.94 11.32
C ASN A 90 -1.37 -13.83 11.93
N PRO A 91 -1.19 -12.67 11.27
CA PRO A 91 -0.35 -11.58 11.76
C PRO A 91 -0.98 -10.80 12.92
N GLN A 92 -2.21 -11.12 13.35
CA GLN A 92 -2.93 -10.39 14.40
C GLN A 92 -2.13 -10.28 15.70
N PHE A 93 -1.34 -11.29 16.09
CA PHE A 93 -0.52 -11.21 17.31
C PHE A 93 0.61 -10.18 17.21
N LEU A 94 1.14 -9.94 16.00
CA LEU A 94 2.19 -8.95 15.75
C LEU A 94 1.58 -7.55 15.63
N VAL A 95 0.50 -7.43 14.87
CA VAL A 95 -0.01 -6.14 14.42
C VAL A 95 -0.97 -5.50 15.42
N ALA A 96 -1.82 -6.29 16.10
CA ALA A 96 -2.85 -5.73 16.99
C ALA A 96 -2.25 -4.93 18.16
N ASN A 97 -1.04 -5.29 18.60
CA ASN A 97 -0.33 -4.56 19.65
C ASN A 97 0.42 -3.32 19.13
N ALA A 98 0.75 -3.29 17.85
CA ALA A 98 1.62 -2.26 17.28
C ALA A 98 0.84 -1.13 16.60
N ASN A 99 -0.32 -1.40 16.01
CA ASN A 99 -1.06 -0.38 15.28
C ASN A 99 -2.58 -0.61 15.36
N PRO A 100 -3.30 0.07 16.27
CA PRO A 100 -4.75 -0.06 16.38
C PRO A 100 -5.50 0.53 15.16
N ALA A 101 -4.83 1.36 14.35
CA ALA A 101 -5.44 1.98 13.16
C ALA A 101 -5.55 1.00 11.97
N MET A 102 -4.83 -0.13 11.98
CA MET A 102 -5.02 -1.18 10.99
C MET A 102 -6.15 -2.10 11.45
N ALA A 103 -7.21 -2.18 10.65
CA ALA A 103 -8.38 -3.01 10.91
C ALA A 103 -8.09 -4.50 10.65
N VAL A 104 -7.22 -5.09 11.46
CA VAL A 104 -6.81 -6.49 11.35
C VAL A 104 -7.84 -7.37 12.05
N GLY A 105 -8.83 -7.86 11.29
CA GLY A 105 -9.83 -8.82 11.79
C GLY A 105 -9.28 -10.22 12.02
N SER A 106 -9.97 -11.04 12.83
CA SER A 106 -9.65 -12.46 12.99
C SER A 106 -9.83 -13.18 11.63
N GLY A 107 -8.72 -13.51 10.96
CA GLY A 107 -8.72 -14.15 9.64
C GLY A 107 -8.04 -13.35 8.53
N THR A 108 -7.43 -12.21 8.83
CA THR A 108 -6.58 -11.49 7.85
C THR A 108 -5.27 -12.24 7.63
N ASN A 109 -4.86 -12.39 6.37
CA ASN A 109 -3.57 -12.99 6.02
C ASN A 109 -2.46 -11.92 5.93
N ILE A 110 -1.18 -12.33 6.02
CA ILE A 110 -0.02 -11.43 5.86
C ILE A 110 -0.11 -10.59 4.58
N PHE A 111 -0.55 -11.19 3.47
CA PHE A 111 -0.73 -10.51 2.20
C PHE A 111 -1.72 -9.34 2.26
N GLN A 112 -2.79 -9.51 3.03
CA GLN A 112 -3.79 -8.47 3.23
C GLN A 112 -3.20 -7.33 4.06
N VAL A 113 -2.47 -7.65 5.13
CA VAL A 113 -1.78 -6.63 5.95
C VAL A 113 -0.78 -5.82 5.13
N ALA A 114 0.00 -6.46 4.27
CA ALA A 114 0.94 -5.76 3.38
C ALA A 114 0.24 -4.76 2.43
N LEU A 115 -0.92 -5.12 1.91
CA LEU A 115 -1.72 -4.23 1.04
C LEU A 115 -2.42 -3.13 1.84
N GLU A 116 -2.96 -3.45 3.01
CA GLU A 116 -3.55 -2.49 3.93
C GLU A 116 -2.52 -1.48 4.42
N TYR A 117 -1.28 -1.90 4.66
CA TYR A 117 -0.16 -1.01 4.97
C TYR A 117 0.06 0.04 3.87
N CYS A 118 0.15 -0.38 2.60
CA CYS A 118 0.33 0.55 1.48
C CYS A 118 -0.85 1.54 1.37
N LEU A 119 -2.08 1.05 1.57
CA LEU A 119 -3.28 1.90 1.55
C LEU A 119 -3.34 2.86 2.73
N MET A 120 -2.96 2.41 3.93
CA MET A 120 -2.90 3.22 5.14
C MET A 120 -1.94 4.38 4.96
N VAL A 121 -0.69 4.13 4.54
CA VAL A 121 0.30 5.20 4.34
C VAL A 121 -0.13 6.15 3.22
N ARG A 122 -0.71 5.64 2.14
CA ARG A 122 -1.27 6.47 1.06
C ARG A 122 -2.41 7.37 1.55
N ASN A 123 -3.36 6.82 2.31
CA ASN A 123 -4.50 7.58 2.82
C ASN A 123 -4.05 8.63 3.83
N LEU A 124 -3.08 8.29 4.69
CA LEU A 124 -2.44 9.25 5.59
C LEU A 124 -1.81 10.43 4.83
N ALA A 125 -1.06 10.15 3.76
CA ALA A 125 -0.47 11.19 2.92
C ALA A 125 -1.54 12.06 2.23
N LEU A 126 -2.65 11.44 1.82
CA LEU A 126 -3.77 12.12 1.18
C LEU A 126 -4.54 13.03 2.16
N GLU A 127 -4.78 12.59 3.39
CA GLU A 127 -5.39 13.43 4.43
C GLU A 127 -4.46 14.58 4.83
N ALA A 128 -3.15 14.34 4.99
CA ALA A 128 -2.17 15.40 5.22
C ALA A 128 -2.16 16.43 4.07
N TYR A 129 -2.23 15.96 2.82
CA TYR A 129 -2.31 16.84 1.64
C TYR A 129 -3.62 17.65 1.60
N LYS A 130 -4.76 17.02 1.90
CA LYS A 130 -6.07 17.70 1.99
C LYS A 130 -6.07 18.80 3.04
N LEU A 131 -5.39 18.62 4.17
CA LEU A 131 -5.28 19.65 5.20
C LEU A 131 -4.46 20.86 4.74
N LEU A 132 -3.37 20.63 4.00
CA LEU A 132 -2.50 21.70 3.51
C LEU A 132 -3.09 22.49 2.34
N LEU A 133 -3.94 21.86 1.54
CA LEU A 133 -4.54 22.48 0.35
C LEU A 133 -5.36 23.76 0.65
N PRO A 134 -6.33 23.78 1.59
CA PRO A 134 -7.10 24.99 1.90
C PRO A 134 -6.23 26.08 2.52
N ILE A 135 -5.18 25.72 3.27
CA ILE A 135 -4.22 26.67 3.83
C ILE A 135 -3.48 27.36 2.68
N ASN A 136 -2.93 26.59 1.75
CA ASN A 136 -2.19 27.14 0.61
C ASN A 136 -3.08 28.00 -0.30
N THR A 137 -4.29 27.54 -0.63
CA THR A 137 -5.23 28.32 -1.46
C THR A 137 -5.70 29.60 -0.77
N SER A 138 -5.94 29.56 0.54
CA SER A 138 -6.33 30.75 1.32
C SER A 138 -5.20 31.77 1.38
N ILE A 139 -3.95 31.34 1.59
CA ILE A 139 -2.80 32.25 1.58
C ILE A 139 -2.58 32.84 0.19
N MET A 140 -2.62 32.02 -0.88
CA MET A 140 -2.48 32.49 -2.26
C MET A 140 -3.53 33.56 -2.63
N LYS A 141 -4.79 33.37 -2.22
CA LYS A 141 -5.88 34.32 -2.49
C LYS A 141 -5.63 35.67 -1.81
N ASN A 142 -5.08 35.67 -0.59
CA ASN A 142 -4.80 36.91 0.14
C ASN A 142 -3.48 37.57 -0.25
N TYR A 143 -2.48 36.77 -0.67
CA TYR A 143 -1.16 37.25 -1.08
C TYR A 143 -1.19 38.01 -2.42
N THR A 144 -2.08 37.64 -3.34
CA THR A 144 -2.17 38.27 -4.67
C THR A 144 -2.81 39.67 -4.65
N ILE A 145 -3.26 40.17 -3.49
CA ILE A 145 -3.80 41.52 -3.35
C ILE A 145 -2.64 42.53 -3.36
N ILE A 146 -2.27 42.97 -4.55
CA ILE A 146 -1.26 44.02 -4.76
C ILE A 146 -1.95 45.38 -4.66
N TRP A 147 -1.62 46.14 -3.62
CA TRP A 147 -2.07 47.53 -3.50
C TRP A 147 -1.19 48.40 -4.39
N ASN A 148 -1.63 48.60 -5.63
CA ASN A 148 -0.94 49.45 -6.59
C ASN A 148 -1.47 50.89 -6.51
N GLN A 149 -0.86 51.71 -5.67
CA GLN A 149 -1.14 53.15 -5.62
C GLN A 149 -0.11 53.88 -6.47
N ARG A 150 -0.28 53.85 -7.80
CA ARG A 150 0.51 54.63 -8.76
C ARG A 150 -0.32 55.72 -9.43
N PRO A 151 -0.70 56.80 -8.71
CA PRO A 151 -1.23 57.98 -9.38
C PRO A 151 -0.14 58.55 -10.31
N ALA A 152 -0.43 58.68 -11.60
CA ALA A 152 0.47 59.23 -12.62
C ALA A 152 1.82 58.47 -12.82
N GLY A 153 1.88 57.18 -12.50
CA GLY A 153 3.06 56.34 -12.74
C GLY A 153 4.16 56.43 -11.67
N PHE A 154 4.06 57.37 -10.72
CA PHE A 154 4.89 57.43 -9.53
C PHE A 154 4.10 56.86 -8.35
N GLY A 155 4.62 55.82 -7.70
CA GLY A 155 3.91 55.22 -6.57
C GLY A 155 4.62 54.03 -5.95
N VAL A 156 4.18 53.70 -4.74
CA VAL A 156 4.69 52.57 -3.96
C VAL A 156 3.80 51.35 -4.23
N VAL A 157 4.43 50.21 -4.50
CA VAL A 157 3.72 48.93 -4.55
C VAL A 157 3.89 48.30 -3.18
N ASN A 158 2.84 48.34 -2.37
CA ASN A 158 2.85 47.70 -1.06
C ASN A 158 2.27 46.29 -1.18
N GLN A 159 3.05 45.30 -0.74
CA GLN A 159 2.59 43.94 -0.51
C GLN A 159 2.48 43.77 1.01
N PRO A 160 1.32 44.08 1.62
CA PRO A 160 1.17 44.12 3.08
C PRO A 160 1.43 42.76 3.76
N LEU A 161 1.51 41.66 2.98
CA LEU A 161 1.78 40.29 3.44
C LEU A 161 3.11 39.71 2.91
N SER A 162 4.11 40.54 2.57
CA SER A 162 5.39 40.05 2.06
C SER A 162 6.08 39.03 2.99
N GLY A 163 5.93 39.16 4.31
CA GLY A 163 6.44 38.18 5.29
C GLY A 163 5.76 36.80 5.25
N VAL A 164 4.52 36.73 4.76
CA VAL A 164 3.76 35.46 4.63
C VAL A 164 4.25 34.63 3.42
N SER A 165 5.01 35.24 2.50
CA SER A 165 5.60 34.54 1.35
C SER A 165 6.49 33.36 1.77
N HIS A 166 7.19 33.45 2.90
CA HIS A 166 8.00 32.36 3.43
C HIS A 166 7.16 31.17 3.89
N ILE A 167 6.00 31.43 4.51
CA ILE A 167 5.06 30.38 4.91
C ILE A 167 4.51 29.67 3.67
N LEU A 168 4.18 30.45 2.62
CA LEU A 168 3.72 29.90 1.35
C LEU A 168 4.79 29.05 0.65
N PHE A 169 6.05 29.49 0.71
CA PHE A 169 7.16 28.71 0.18
C PHE A 169 7.30 27.38 0.93
N ILE A 170 7.20 27.39 2.27
CA ILE A 170 7.27 26.18 3.09
C ILE A 170 6.11 25.24 2.76
N THR A 171 4.87 25.71 2.76
CA THR A 171 3.69 24.86 2.47
C THR A 171 3.72 24.29 1.05
N SER A 172 4.16 25.08 0.08
CA SER A 172 4.35 24.62 -1.31
C SER A 172 5.47 23.57 -1.41
N THR A 173 6.60 23.80 -0.76
CA THR A 173 7.74 22.86 -0.72
C THR A 173 7.33 21.54 -0.07
N VAL A 174 6.51 21.60 0.98
CA VAL A 174 5.97 20.45 1.70
C VAL A 174 4.93 19.66 0.89
N SER A 175 4.15 20.33 0.04
CA SER A 175 3.12 19.66 -0.78
C SER A 175 3.73 18.68 -1.79
N SER A 176 4.94 18.98 -2.29
CA SER A 176 5.65 18.19 -3.31
C SER A 176 5.99 16.75 -2.85
N PRO A 177 6.66 16.52 -1.69
CA PRO A 177 6.93 15.18 -1.20
C PRO A 177 5.67 14.40 -0.81
N LEU A 178 4.58 15.07 -0.42
CA LEU A 178 3.30 14.39 -0.15
C LEU A 178 2.70 13.80 -1.43
N ILE A 179 2.71 14.54 -2.53
CA ILE A 179 2.27 14.03 -3.83
C ILE A 179 3.14 12.84 -4.25
N LEU A 180 4.47 12.95 -4.07
CA LEU A 180 5.39 11.84 -4.35
C LEU A 180 5.08 10.62 -3.48
N ALA A 181 4.80 10.79 -2.20
CA ALA A 181 4.42 9.71 -1.28
C ALA A 181 3.11 9.03 -1.71
N ILE A 182 2.09 9.81 -2.09
CA ILE A 182 0.80 9.29 -2.59
C ILE A 182 1.01 8.44 -3.85
N LEU A 183 1.81 8.94 -4.80
CA LEU A 183 2.09 8.25 -6.06
C LEU A 183 2.94 7.00 -5.83
N SER A 184 4.02 7.11 -5.04
CA SER A 184 4.91 6.00 -4.68
C SER A 184 4.14 4.85 -4.03
N MET A 185 3.37 5.14 -2.98
CA MET A 185 2.59 4.12 -2.28
C MET A 185 1.44 3.56 -3.12
N GLY A 186 0.82 4.39 -3.98
CA GLY A 186 -0.16 3.92 -4.95
C GLY A 186 0.43 2.94 -5.96
N THR A 187 1.63 3.21 -6.48
CA THR A 187 2.34 2.32 -7.40
C THR A 187 2.79 1.04 -6.70
N LEU A 188 3.31 1.12 -5.47
CA LEU A 188 3.69 -0.07 -4.67
C LEU A 188 2.50 -0.98 -4.38
N TYR A 189 1.33 -0.41 -4.05
CA TYR A 189 0.10 -1.18 -3.89
C TYR A 189 -0.29 -1.94 -5.16
N LEU A 190 -0.27 -1.26 -6.32
CA LEU A 190 -0.58 -1.88 -7.61
C LEU A 190 0.45 -2.95 -8.01
N LEU A 191 1.75 -2.66 -7.79
CA LEU A 191 2.84 -3.59 -8.06
C LEU A 191 2.73 -4.85 -7.20
N THR A 192 2.48 -4.69 -5.91
CA THR A 192 2.29 -5.82 -4.97
C THR A 192 1.14 -6.69 -5.40
N ARG A 193 0.00 -6.07 -5.73
CA ARG A 193 -1.18 -6.78 -6.21
C ARG A 193 -0.88 -7.52 -7.53
N TYR A 194 -0.16 -6.89 -8.45
CA TYR A 194 0.24 -7.50 -9.71
C TYR A 194 1.18 -8.69 -9.49
N ILE A 195 2.18 -8.55 -8.62
CA ILE A 195 3.13 -9.60 -8.25
C ILE A 195 2.39 -10.82 -7.69
N LEU A 196 1.44 -10.62 -6.77
CA LEU A 196 0.66 -11.71 -6.17
C LEU A 196 -0.22 -12.44 -7.18
N LEU A 197 -0.76 -11.71 -8.17
CA LEU A 197 -1.60 -12.30 -9.22
C LEU A 197 -0.83 -12.98 -10.35
N THR A 198 0.46 -12.65 -10.54
CA THR A 198 1.21 -13.10 -11.74
C THR A 198 2.40 -14.00 -11.45
N MET A 199 3.17 -13.74 -10.39
CA MET A 199 4.45 -14.43 -10.16
C MET A 199 4.26 -15.90 -9.84
N LEU A 200 3.34 -16.22 -8.93
CA LEU A 200 3.10 -17.60 -8.52
C LEU A 200 2.34 -18.43 -9.57
N PRO A 201 1.25 -17.95 -10.23
CA PRO A 201 0.54 -18.77 -11.22
C PRO A 201 1.21 -18.87 -12.58
N PHE A 202 1.97 -17.87 -13.04
CA PHE A 202 2.56 -17.89 -14.38
C PHE A 202 4.07 -18.08 -14.36
N ILE A 203 4.81 -17.25 -13.62
CA ILE A 203 6.28 -17.28 -13.67
C ILE A 203 6.83 -18.54 -12.99
N TYR A 204 6.24 -18.99 -11.89
CA TYR A 204 6.73 -20.16 -11.16
C TYR A 204 6.62 -21.47 -11.98
N PRO A 205 5.48 -21.86 -12.59
CA PRO A 205 5.42 -23.06 -13.41
C PRO A 205 6.33 -23.02 -14.64
N ILE A 206 6.52 -21.83 -15.25
CA ILE A 206 7.49 -21.63 -16.34
C ILE A 206 8.91 -21.89 -15.82
N GLY A 207 9.26 -21.39 -14.63
CA GLY A 207 10.54 -21.67 -13.98
C GLY A 207 10.76 -23.17 -13.75
N VAL A 208 9.73 -23.89 -13.27
CA VAL A 208 9.77 -25.35 -13.09
C VAL A 208 10.00 -26.07 -14.42
N LEU A 209 9.28 -25.69 -15.48
CA LEU A 209 9.44 -26.28 -16.81
C LEU A 209 10.85 -26.06 -17.37
N LEU A 210 11.36 -24.83 -17.29
CA LEU A 210 12.70 -24.48 -17.76
C LEU A 210 13.80 -25.15 -16.93
N ARG A 211 13.52 -25.44 -15.65
CA ARG A 211 14.43 -26.20 -14.80
C ARG A 211 14.58 -27.65 -15.28
N CYS A 212 13.50 -28.25 -15.78
CA CYS A 212 13.52 -29.62 -16.29
C CYS A 212 14.33 -29.81 -17.59
N ILE A 213 14.77 -28.74 -18.25
CA ILE A 213 15.58 -28.77 -19.48
C ILE A 213 17.05 -28.48 -19.12
N ALA A 214 17.97 -29.37 -19.48
CA ALA A 214 19.38 -29.28 -19.09
C ALA A 214 20.05 -27.93 -19.42
N VAL A 215 19.75 -27.35 -20.59
CA VAL A 215 20.36 -26.09 -21.04
C VAL A 215 19.82 -24.87 -20.29
N THR A 216 18.53 -24.84 -19.97
CA THR A 216 17.87 -23.68 -19.31
C THR A 216 17.74 -23.83 -17.80
N ARG A 217 18.34 -24.88 -17.22
CA ARG A 217 18.20 -25.26 -15.82
C ARG A 217 18.49 -24.16 -14.82
N LYS A 218 19.62 -23.48 -15.00
CA LYS A 218 20.06 -22.36 -14.14
C LYS A 218 19.09 -21.19 -14.22
N PHE A 219 18.60 -20.90 -15.43
CA PHE A 219 17.62 -19.84 -15.65
C PHE A 219 16.25 -20.20 -15.04
N GLY A 220 15.82 -21.47 -15.14
CA GLY A 220 14.62 -21.97 -14.46
C GLY A 220 14.70 -21.82 -12.94
N GLY A 221 15.85 -22.16 -12.34
CA GLY A 221 16.12 -21.94 -10.91
C GLY A 221 16.02 -20.46 -10.50
N MET A 222 16.58 -19.55 -11.31
CA MET A 222 16.48 -18.11 -11.09
C MET A 222 15.03 -17.61 -11.16
N LEU A 223 14.23 -18.08 -12.13
CA LEU A 223 12.82 -17.70 -12.22
C LEU A 223 11.99 -18.24 -11.06
N MET A 224 12.26 -19.47 -10.60
CA MET A 224 11.63 -20.00 -9.39
C MET A 224 11.99 -19.16 -8.17
N ALA A 225 13.26 -18.79 -8.01
CA ALA A 225 13.72 -17.95 -6.91
C ALA A 225 13.08 -16.55 -6.94
N LEU A 226 12.98 -15.94 -8.13
CA LEU A 226 12.33 -14.64 -8.31
C LEU A 226 10.85 -14.72 -7.90
N ALA A 227 10.12 -15.73 -8.37
CA ALA A 227 8.71 -15.89 -8.05
C ALA A 227 8.49 -16.12 -6.54
N ILE A 228 9.23 -17.05 -5.92
CA ILE A 228 9.16 -17.30 -4.48
C ILE A 228 9.55 -16.03 -3.70
N GLY A 229 10.67 -15.40 -4.07
CA GLY A 229 11.21 -14.25 -3.36
C GLY A 229 10.27 -13.03 -3.41
N LEU A 230 9.67 -12.74 -4.55
CA LEU A 230 8.70 -11.65 -4.67
C LEU A 230 7.36 -11.98 -4.00
N THR A 231 6.88 -13.22 -4.09
CA THR A 231 5.62 -13.61 -3.45
C THR A 231 5.74 -13.66 -1.93
N ILE A 232 6.89 -14.07 -1.38
CA ILE A 232 7.05 -14.28 0.06
C ILE A 232 7.78 -13.11 0.74
N GLY A 233 8.90 -12.67 0.16
CA GLY A 233 9.75 -11.65 0.75
C GLY A 233 9.05 -10.28 0.82
N LEU A 234 8.41 -9.87 -0.27
CA LEU A 234 7.78 -8.54 -0.35
C LEU A 234 6.66 -8.32 0.69
N PRO A 235 5.64 -9.19 0.84
CA PRO A 235 4.61 -8.99 1.86
C PRO A 235 5.16 -9.13 3.28
N MET A 236 6.18 -9.96 3.51
CA MET A 236 6.84 -10.02 4.83
C MET A 236 7.55 -8.70 5.18
N MET A 237 8.26 -8.09 4.24
CA MET A 237 8.91 -6.79 4.45
C MET A 237 7.90 -5.68 4.74
N PHE A 238 6.79 -5.62 4.00
CA PHE A 238 5.74 -4.62 4.27
C PHE A 238 5.01 -4.86 5.59
N THR A 239 4.80 -6.12 5.98
CA THR A 239 4.23 -6.43 7.29
C THR A 239 5.19 -6.03 8.41
N PHE A 240 6.50 -6.23 8.21
CA PHE A 240 7.52 -5.77 9.13
C PHE A 240 7.58 -4.24 9.24
N ASN A 241 7.44 -3.53 8.12
CA ASN A 241 7.35 -2.07 8.14
C ASN A 241 6.08 -1.56 8.81
N ALA A 242 4.96 -2.26 8.64
CA ALA A 242 3.72 -1.96 9.34
C ALA A 242 3.89 -2.11 10.87
N LEU A 243 4.65 -3.12 11.31
CA LEU A 243 5.02 -3.33 12.71
C LEU A 243 5.91 -2.20 13.23
N LEU A 244 6.96 -1.82 12.48
CA LEU A 244 7.88 -0.76 12.87
C LEU A 244 7.20 0.61 12.93
N LEU A 245 6.33 0.91 11.98
CA LEU A 245 5.70 2.22 11.83
C LEU A 245 4.50 2.39 12.77
N GLY A 246 3.85 1.30 13.18
CA GLY A 246 2.67 1.31 14.04
C GLY A 246 2.83 2.15 15.31
N GLY A 247 3.96 2.02 15.99
CA GLY A 247 4.24 2.78 17.21
C GLY A 247 4.44 4.29 17.01
N TYR A 248 4.71 4.74 15.77
CA TYR A 248 4.97 6.15 15.47
C TYR A 248 3.76 6.89 14.91
N LEU A 249 2.81 6.19 14.28
CA LEU A 249 1.68 6.81 13.61
C LEU A 249 0.53 7.19 14.53
N ASP A 250 0.29 6.40 15.58
CA ASP A 250 -0.82 6.62 16.51
C ASP A 250 -0.78 8.01 17.19
N PRO A 251 0.35 8.48 17.77
CA PRO A 251 0.38 9.81 18.37
C PRO A 251 0.28 10.96 17.35
N ALA A 252 0.80 10.77 16.13
CA ALA A 252 0.77 11.81 15.09
C ALA A 252 -0.64 12.01 14.51
N MET A 253 -1.36 10.91 14.31
CA MET A 253 -2.76 10.91 13.84
C MET A 253 -3.73 11.31 14.95
N GLY A 254 -3.58 10.74 16.15
CA GLY A 254 -4.44 11.01 17.29
C GLY A 254 -4.43 12.48 17.68
N GLY A 255 -3.25 13.12 17.68
CA GLY A 255 -3.14 14.56 17.93
C GLY A 255 -3.85 15.40 16.87
N LEU A 256 -3.66 15.09 15.58
CA LEU A 256 -4.24 15.89 14.50
C LEU A 256 -5.76 15.76 14.41
N VAL A 257 -6.28 14.53 14.52
CA VAL A 257 -7.72 14.25 14.49
C VAL A 257 -8.42 14.82 15.72
N ALA A 258 -7.83 14.64 16.92
CA ALA A 258 -8.37 15.24 18.14
C ALA A 258 -8.42 16.77 18.05
N ASN A 259 -7.39 17.40 17.46
CA ASN A 259 -7.35 18.85 17.28
C ASN A 259 -8.36 19.35 16.23
N LEU A 260 -8.56 18.63 15.13
CA LEU A 260 -9.56 18.97 14.11
C LEU A 260 -11.00 18.76 14.63
N GLN A 261 -11.23 17.76 15.47
CA GLN A 261 -12.51 17.54 16.13
C GLN A 261 -12.79 18.53 17.25
N ALA A 262 -11.77 19.00 17.97
CA ALA A 262 -11.93 20.01 19.02
C ALA A 262 -12.35 21.39 18.48
N ASP A 263 -11.95 21.73 17.25
CA ASP A 263 -12.26 23.02 16.61
C ASP A 263 -13.47 22.97 15.66
N SER A 264 -14.09 21.80 15.49
CA SER A 264 -15.39 21.72 14.83
C SER A 264 -16.45 22.22 15.81
N PRO A 265 -17.11 23.38 15.61
CA PRO A 265 -18.19 23.79 16.49
C PRO A 265 -19.22 22.67 16.48
N VAL A 266 -19.45 22.08 17.65
CA VAL A 266 -20.54 21.11 17.83
C VAL A 266 -21.80 21.87 17.47
N TYR A 267 -22.27 21.69 16.24
CA TYR A 267 -23.65 21.99 15.90
C TYR A 267 -24.46 21.02 16.74
N VAL A 268 -24.85 21.49 17.93
CA VAL A 268 -25.86 20.85 18.75
C VAL A 268 -27.11 20.87 17.88
N THR A 269 -27.32 19.80 17.11
CA THR A 269 -28.63 19.55 16.52
C THR A 269 -29.56 19.44 17.73
N PRO A 270 -30.56 20.35 17.85
CA PRO A 270 -31.49 20.29 18.96
C PRO A 270 -32.10 18.90 18.96
N SER A 271 -32.00 18.21 20.09
CA SER A 271 -32.58 16.88 20.27
C SER A 271 -34.07 16.99 19.99
N THR A 272 -34.50 16.58 18.80
CA THR A 272 -35.89 16.25 18.58
C THR A 272 -36.14 14.98 19.39
N THR A 273 -36.70 15.17 20.58
CA THR A 273 -37.35 14.12 21.36
C THR A 273 -38.46 13.53 20.51
N ALA A 274 -38.11 12.58 19.64
CA ALA A 274 -39.06 11.82 18.86
C ALA A 274 -39.63 10.73 19.78
N THR A 275 -40.85 10.99 20.25
CA THR A 275 -41.73 10.01 20.88
C THR A 275 -41.79 8.75 20.03
N ALA A 276 -41.42 7.62 20.62
CA ALA A 276 -41.35 6.32 19.99
C ALA A 276 -42.75 5.82 19.59
N THR A 277 -42.92 5.47 18.31
CA THR A 277 -43.99 4.58 17.84
C THR A 277 -43.32 3.33 17.25
N PRO A 278 -43.66 2.12 17.71
CA PRO A 278 -43.04 0.89 17.22
C PRO A 278 -43.76 0.36 15.98
N THR A 279 -43.03 0.21 14.86
CA THR A 279 -43.47 -0.56 13.69
C THR A 279 -42.32 -1.39 13.08
N PRO A 280 -42.62 -2.53 12.43
CA PRO A 280 -41.72 -3.68 12.23
C PRO A 280 -40.70 -3.48 11.08
N PRO A 281 -39.66 -4.34 10.98
CA PRO A 281 -38.46 -4.02 10.20
C PRO A 281 -38.62 -4.27 8.70
N PRO A 282 -38.12 -3.36 7.84
CA PRO A 282 -37.81 -3.69 6.46
C PRO A 282 -36.29 -3.81 6.22
N VAL A 283 -35.98 -4.91 5.54
CA VAL A 283 -34.80 -5.29 4.76
C VAL A 283 -33.88 -4.13 4.33
N ARG A 284 -32.59 -4.24 4.67
CA ARG A 284 -31.48 -3.37 4.20
C ARG A 284 -31.03 -3.76 2.77
N PRO A 285 -30.87 -2.80 1.85
CA PRO A 285 -29.83 -2.84 0.84
C PRO A 285 -28.61 -2.01 1.31
N LEU A 286 -27.42 -2.62 1.23
CA LEU A 286 -26.13 -1.91 1.27
C LEU A 286 -25.94 -1.21 -0.08
N GLY A 287 -25.90 0.12 -0.10
CA GLY A 287 -25.58 0.85 -1.32
C GLY A 287 -25.53 2.36 -1.14
N ASN A 288 -24.31 2.89 -1.07
CA ASN A 288 -23.88 4.22 -1.52
C ASN A 288 -24.60 5.45 -0.92
N THR A 289 -24.05 6.03 0.14
CA THR A 289 -24.33 7.44 0.49
C THR A 289 -23.12 8.10 1.15
N TYR A 290 -22.16 8.52 0.33
CA TYR A 290 -21.11 9.48 0.74
C TYR A 290 -21.10 10.75 -0.14
N GLY A 291 -22.17 10.98 -0.92
CA GLY A 291 -22.19 12.02 -1.95
C GLY A 291 -23.31 13.05 -1.89
N GLN A 292 -24.21 13.04 -0.91
CA GLN A 292 -25.41 13.90 -0.97
C GLN A 292 -25.75 14.74 0.26
N GLN A 293 -24.88 14.84 1.27
CA GLN A 293 -25.11 15.74 2.42
C GLN A 293 -24.51 17.15 2.28
N ILE A 294 -23.94 17.51 1.12
CA ILE A 294 -23.34 18.84 0.92
C ILE A 294 -24.27 19.83 0.18
N VAL A 295 -25.44 19.40 -0.31
CA VAL A 295 -26.30 20.30 -1.13
C VAL A 295 -27.50 20.89 -0.36
N ASP A 296 -27.91 20.33 0.78
CA ASP A 296 -29.13 20.79 1.49
C ASP A 296 -28.88 21.69 2.71
N SER A 297 -27.68 22.25 2.87
CA SER A 297 -27.35 23.20 3.96
C SER A 297 -26.88 24.56 3.46
N LEU A 298 -27.41 25.04 2.32
CA LEU A 298 -27.45 26.47 2.07
C LEU A 298 -28.63 27.08 2.83
N PRO A 299 -28.41 28.02 3.78
CA PRO A 299 -29.52 28.77 4.34
C PRO A 299 -30.13 29.62 3.22
N GLU A 300 -31.43 29.43 2.97
CA GLU A 300 -32.23 30.37 2.19
C GLU A 300 -32.04 31.77 2.79
N LEU A 301 -31.41 32.65 2.02
CA LEU A 301 -31.39 34.09 2.29
C LEU A 301 -32.82 34.61 2.11
N GLY A 302 -33.59 34.59 3.20
CA GLY A 302 -34.85 35.31 3.28
C GLY A 302 -34.63 36.81 3.08
N PRO A 303 -35.49 37.52 2.32
CA PRO A 303 -35.39 38.95 2.18
C PRO A 303 -36.15 39.61 3.33
N GLN A 304 -35.46 40.13 4.33
CA GLN A 304 -36.05 41.13 5.23
C GLN A 304 -34.99 41.93 5.96
N GLY A 305 -34.89 43.21 5.58
CA GLY A 305 -34.10 44.21 6.26
C GLY A 305 -34.65 44.47 7.66
N ALA A 306 -33.83 44.18 8.67
CA ALA A 306 -33.89 44.88 9.94
C ALA A 306 -32.74 45.90 9.97
N PRO A 307 -33.00 47.18 10.29
CA PRO A 307 -31.94 48.15 10.46
C PRO A 307 -31.08 47.75 11.66
N VAL A 308 -29.80 47.49 11.41
CA VAL A 308 -28.77 47.31 12.43
C VAL A 308 -28.79 48.55 13.31
N THR A 309 -29.10 48.39 14.60
CA THR A 309 -29.07 49.49 15.56
C THR A 309 -27.63 49.96 15.75
N THR A 310 -27.46 51.28 15.80
CA THR A 310 -26.17 51.98 15.87
C THR A 310 -25.32 51.63 17.10
N GLU A 311 -25.87 50.96 18.11
CA GLU A 311 -25.12 50.47 19.28
C GLU A 311 -24.27 49.21 18.98
N GLN A 312 -24.70 48.32 18.08
CA GLN A 312 -23.88 47.16 17.70
C GLN A 312 -22.72 47.53 16.76
N ALA A 313 -22.82 48.65 16.05
CA ALA A 313 -21.72 49.17 15.23
C ALA A 313 -20.58 49.76 16.08
N ASN A 314 -20.88 50.30 17.27
CA ASN A 314 -19.88 50.93 18.16
C ASN A 314 -19.14 49.93 19.07
N ALA A 315 -19.67 48.72 19.24
CA ALA A 315 -18.96 47.63 19.93
C ALA A 315 -17.81 47.05 19.08
N ILE A 316 -17.85 47.21 17.75
CA ILE A 316 -16.82 46.71 16.83
C ILE A 316 -15.65 47.71 16.72
N THR A 317 -15.90 49.01 16.89
CA THR A 317 -14.90 50.09 16.77
C THR A 317 -14.12 50.39 18.05
N SER A 318 -14.47 49.78 19.20
CA SER A 318 -13.79 49.98 20.48
C SER A 318 -12.96 48.78 20.94
N SER A 319 -12.74 47.78 20.07
CA SER A 319 -11.78 46.71 20.37
C SER A 319 -10.36 47.30 20.42
N SER A 320 -9.87 47.52 21.64
CA SER A 320 -8.47 47.82 21.90
C SER A 320 -7.59 46.84 21.12
N PRO A 321 -6.53 47.31 20.43
CA PRO A 321 -5.68 46.44 19.63
C PRO A 321 -5.23 45.27 20.50
N ILE A 322 -5.57 44.04 20.07
CA ILE A 322 -5.16 42.81 20.74
C ILE A 322 -3.64 42.86 20.83
N LYS A 323 -3.12 43.15 22.03
CA LYS A 323 -1.69 43.06 22.31
C LYS A 323 -1.34 41.59 22.36
N LEU A 324 -1.06 41.00 21.20
CA LEU A 324 -0.43 39.69 21.14
C LEU A 324 0.97 39.84 21.73
N GLU A 325 1.17 39.32 22.94
CA GLU A 325 2.51 39.16 23.48
C GLU A 325 3.33 38.31 22.49
N PRO A 326 4.58 38.69 22.19
CA PRO A 326 5.44 37.95 21.25
C PRO A 326 5.54 36.45 21.56
N GLY A 327 5.44 36.07 22.84
CA GLY A 327 5.44 34.67 23.27
C GLY A 327 4.24 33.85 22.79
N THR A 328 3.05 34.46 22.71
CA THR A 328 1.82 33.77 22.28
C THR A 328 1.87 33.45 20.79
N VAL A 329 2.41 34.36 19.96
CA VAL A 329 2.53 34.14 18.51
C VAL A 329 3.50 32.99 18.22
N VAL A 330 4.65 32.95 18.91
CA VAL A 330 5.63 31.87 18.75
C VAL A 330 5.07 30.54 19.26
N GLY A 331 4.33 30.54 20.37
CA GLY A 331 3.69 29.35 20.92
C GLY A 331 2.67 28.73 19.97
N VAL A 332 1.77 29.54 19.41
CA VAL A 332 0.76 29.09 18.42
C VAL A 332 1.45 28.57 17.15
N PHE A 333 2.51 29.25 16.69
CA PHE A 333 3.27 28.83 15.51
C PHE A 333 3.99 27.49 15.71
N MET A 334 4.67 27.30 16.85
CA MET A 334 5.32 26.03 17.21
C MET A 334 4.30 24.90 17.33
N TRP A 335 3.16 25.16 17.97
CA TRP A 335 2.08 24.19 18.13
C TRP A 335 1.46 23.76 16.79
N LEU A 336 1.34 24.68 15.83
CA LEU A 336 0.81 24.38 14.50
C LEU A 336 1.82 23.63 13.60
N ILE A 337 3.08 24.05 13.60
CA ILE A 337 4.07 23.55 12.62
C ILE A 337 4.69 22.23 13.02
N PHE A 338 4.98 22.04 14.32
CA PHE A 338 5.61 20.83 14.80
C PHE A 338 4.89 19.53 14.39
N PRO A 339 3.55 19.38 14.55
CA PRO A 339 2.85 18.16 14.12
C PRO A 339 2.89 17.97 12.60
N ILE A 340 2.83 19.06 11.82
CA ILE A 340 2.92 19.00 10.37
C ILE A 340 4.29 18.44 9.94
N VAL A 341 5.37 19.00 10.50
CA VAL A 341 6.74 18.53 10.23
C VAL A 341 6.90 17.06 10.63
N GLN A 342 6.39 16.65 11.78
CA GLN A 342 6.44 15.26 12.23
C GLN A 342 5.70 14.30 11.28
N ILE A 343 4.51 14.68 10.81
CA ILE A 343 3.76 13.89 9.83
C ILE A 343 4.53 13.75 8.53
N ILE A 344 5.13 14.85 8.03
CA ILE A 344 5.90 14.84 6.79
C ILE A 344 7.13 13.95 6.91
N VAL A 345 7.88 14.07 8.01
CA VAL A 345 9.07 13.24 8.27
C VAL A 345 8.68 11.77 8.36
N THR A 346 7.60 11.46 9.06
CA THR A 346 7.09 10.08 9.19
C THR A 346 6.65 9.52 7.84
N LEU A 347 5.93 10.31 7.05
CA LEU A 347 5.53 9.94 5.69
C LEU A 347 6.72 9.78 4.75
N PHE A 348 7.75 10.61 4.87
CA PHE A 348 8.97 10.48 4.09
C PHE A 348 9.68 9.16 4.40
N ILE A 349 9.82 8.83 5.69
CA ILE A 349 10.41 7.57 6.14
C ILE A 349 9.57 6.38 5.62
N ALA A 350 8.25 6.43 5.84
CA ALA A 350 7.35 5.34 5.47
C ALA A 350 7.21 5.14 3.95
N ALA A 351 7.16 6.22 3.16
CA ALA A 351 6.85 6.19 1.73
C ALA A 351 8.07 6.13 0.81
N ILE A 352 9.25 6.51 1.31
CA ILE A 352 10.48 6.59 0.51
C ILE A 352 11.58 5.71 1.12
N LEU A 353 11.94 5.94 2.39
CA LEU A 353 13.08 5.25 3.00
C LEU A 353 12.83 3.74 3.14
N PHE A 354 11.69 3.36 3.72
CA PHE A 354 11.33 1.96 3.96
C PHE A 354 11.20 1.15 2.67
N PRO A 355 10.44 1.58 1.64
CA PRO A 355 10.38 0.84 0.38
C PRO A 355 11.74 0.70 -0.32
N THR A 356 12.62 1.68 -0.20
CA THR A 356 13.98 1.61 -0.76
C THR A 356 14.82 0.54 -0.06
N LEU A 357 14.76 0.49 1.26
CA LEU A 357 15.45 -0.52 2.07
C LEU A 357 14.88 -1.91 1.81
N ASP A 358 13.55 -2.04 1.75
CA ASP A 358 12.87 -3.29 1.41
C ASP A 358 13.31 -3.83 0.06
N PHE A 359 13.41 -2.95 -0.96
CA PHE A 359 13.84 -3.37 -2.29
C PHE A 359 15.28 -3.89 -2.29
N LEU A 360 16.19 -3.25 -1.54
CA LEU A 360 17.57 -3.71 -1.40
C LEU A 360 17.64 -5.07 -0.70
N LEU A 361 16.90 -5.24 0.39
CA LEU A 361 16.82 -6.51 1.10
C LEU A 361 16.18 -7.60 0.23
N LEU A 362 15.13 -7.27 -0.52
CA LEU A 362 14.42 -8.18 -1.41
C LEU A 362 15.31 -8.67 -2.54
N VAL A 363 16.07 -7.78 -3.18
CA VAL A 363 17.05 -8.15 -4.22
C VAL A 363 18.13 -9.08 -3.65
N THR A 364 18.62 -8.78 -2.44
CA THR A 364 19.62 -9.62 -1.76
C THR A 364 19.04 -11.00 -1.44
N PHE A 365 17.81 -11.05 -0.91
CA PHE A 365 17.09 -12.28 -0.61
C PHE A 365 16.87 -13.13 -1.87
N ILE A 366 16.39 -12.54 -2.97
CA ILE A 366 16.19 -13.24 -4.24
C ILE A 366 17.51 -13.76 -4.79
N LYS A 367 18.60 -13.01 -4.66
CA LYS A 367 19.93 -13.43 -5.13
C LYS A 367 20.44 -14.66 -4.38
N GLU A 368 20.34 -14.68 -3.05
CA GLU A 368 20.76 -15.85 -2.26
C GLU A 368 19.83 -17.05 -2.50
N LEU A 369 18.52 -16.81 -2.62
CA LEU A 369 17.57 -17.85 -2.99
C LEU A 369 17.84 -18.42 -4.39
N SER A 370 18.23 -17.57 -5.35
CA SER A 370 18.60 -17.95 -6.70
C SER A 370 19.88 -18.77 -6.75
N ARG A 371 20.87 -18.49 -5.88
CA ARG A 371 22.05 -19.34 -5.71
C ARG A 371 21.67 -20.71 -5.15
N PHE A 372 20.86 -20.72 -4.10
CA PHE A 372 20.40 -21.96 -3.48
C PHE A 372 19.60 -22.86 -4.46
N LEU A 373 18.72 -22.26 -5.27
CA LEU A 373 17.94 -22.99 -6.26
C LEU A 373 18.73 -23.29 -7.54
N GLY A 374 19.58 -22.36 -8.00
CA GLY A 374 20.18 -22.37 -9.33
C GLY A 374 21.58 -22.97 -9.41
N ASP A 375 22.39 -22.88 -8.36
CA ASP A 375 23.82 -23.19 -8.44
C ASP A 375 24.22 -24.56 -7.87
N GLU A 376 23.37 -25.30 -7.15
CA GLU A 376 23.87 -26.49 -6.45
C GLU A 376 22.97 -27.73 -6.53
N VAL A 377 23.29 -28.60 -7.49
CA VAL A 377 24.01 -29.85 -7.19
C VAL A 377 25.09 -30.05 -8.26
N ASP A 378 26.21 -29.35 -8.13
CA ASP A 378 27.41 -29.66 -8.91
C ASP A 378 28.69 -29.60 -8.07
N ILE A 379 28.59 -29.91 -6.77
CA ILE A 379 29.71 -29.76 -5.85
C ILE A 379 30.60 -31.02 -5.74
N SER A 380 30.14 -32.20 -6.14
CA SER A 380 30.90 -33.44 -5.86
C SER A 380 31.19 -34.32 -7.08
N LYS A 381 30.50 -34.12 -8.21
CA LYS A 381 30.68 -34.98 -9.39
C LYS A 381 31.66 -34.45 -10.43
N LEU A 382 31.89 -33.14 -10.49
CA LEU A 382 32.97 -32.60 -11.32
C LEU A 382 34.36 -32.92 -10.73
N THR A 383 34.48 -32.97 -9.41
CA THR A 383 35.74 -33.28 -8.70
C THR A 383 36.06 -34.78 -8.68
N GLN A 384 35.11 -35.66 -9.03
CA GLN A 384 35.32 -37.11 -9.16
C GLN A 384 35.56 -37.57 -10.61
N LEU A 385 35.54 -36.66 -11.58
CA LEU A 385 35.82 -36.97 -12.99
C LEU A 385 37.22 -36.49 -13.45
N ILE A 386 38.03 -35.93 -12.52
CA ILE A 386 39.47 -35.69 -12.68
C ILE A 386 40.24 -36.77 -11.91
#